data_AF-A0A0F8YMS4-F1
#
_entry.id   AF-A0A0F8YMS4-F1
#
_cell.length_a   1.000
_cell.length_b   1.000
_cell.length_c   1.000
_cell.angle_alpha   90.00
_cell.angle_beta   90.00
_cell.angle_gamma   90.00
#
_symmetry.space_group_name_H-M   'P 1'
#
loop_
_entity.id
_entity.type
_entity.pdbx_description
1 polymer ?
#
loop_
_entity_poly.entity_id
_entity_poly.type
_entity_poly.pdbx_seq_one_letter_code
_entity_poly.pdbx_strand_id
1 'polypeptide(L)'
;MPAQYDMSPQIRPEMREDVQAGLSALQQGDIDGAREHFIVLLEEDPGLASAHLGLGRVFTAEGNHAKALEHFEEALAIQPDLAPARFFSAEAHEQLGDTHAA
;
A
#
# COMPACT_ATOMS: atom_id res chain seq x y z
N MET A 1 14.76 -13.18 -29.71
CA MET A 1 15.40 -12.68 -28.49
C MET A 1 14.29 -12.43 -27.48
N PRO A 2 14.10 -13.25 -26.43
CA PRO A 2 13.18 -12.85 -25.37
C PRO A 2 13.80 -11.64 -24.66
N ALA A 3 13.07 -10.53 -24.62
CA ALA A 3 13.43 -9.41 -23.77
C ALA A 3 13.47 -9.93 -22.34
N GLN A 4 14.66 -9.97 -21.74
CA GLN A 4 14.82 -10.23 -20.32
C GLN A 4 14.25 -9.02 -19.58
N TYR A 5 12.95 -9.06 -19.35
CA TYR A 5 12.25 -8.19 -18.43
C TYR A 5 12.61 -8.67 -17.01
N ASP A 6 13.89 -8.54 -16.63
CA ASP A 6 14.30 -8.61 -15.24
C ASP A 6 13.95 -7.26 -14.61
N MET A 7 12.63 -7.01 -14.48
CA MET A 7 12.11 -5.99 -13.57
C MET A 7 12.02 -6.63 -12.19
N SER A 8 13.15 -7.04 -11.64
CA SER A 8 13.30 -7.01 -10.19
C SER A 8 13.23 -5.51 -9.85
N PRO A 9 12.16 -4.98 -9.23
CA PRO A 9 12.11 -3.56 -8.94
C PRO A 9 13.34 -3.27 -8.09
N GLN A 10 14.25 -2.44 -8.61
CA GLN A 10 15.35 -1.90 -7.85
C GLN A 10 14.73 -0.95 -6.82
N ILE A 11 14.12 -1.50 -5.78
CA ILE A 11 13.78 -0.74 -4.60
C ILE A 11 15.12 -0.25 -4.11
N ARG A 12 15.34 1.04 -4.35
CA ARG A 12 16.54 1.72 -3.91
C ARG A 12 16.70 1.43 -2.41
N PRO A 13 17.94 1.24 -1.94
CA PRO A 13 18.17 0.94 -0.52
C PRO A 13 17.50 1.99 0.38
N GLU A 14 17.48 3.26 -0.03
CA GLU A 14 16.76 4.37 0.63
C GLU A 14 15.25 4.06 0.78
N MET A 15 14.56 3.73 -0.32
CA MET A 15 13.13 3.38 -0.30
C MET A 15 12.83 2.15 0.55
N ARG A 16 13.77 1.20 0.63
CA ARG A 16 13.58 -0.02 1.43
C ARG A 16 13.57 0.30 2.93
N GLU A 17 14.40 1.24 3.36
CA GLU A 17 14.42 1.73 4.74
C GLU A 17 13.12 2.46 5.07
N ASP A 18 12.64 3.36 4.19
CA ASP A 18 11.37 4.06 4.39
C ASP A 18 10.16 3.13 4.40
N VAL A 19 10.15 2.09 3.55
CA VAL A 19 9.10 1.06 3.59
C VAL A 19 9.13 0.35 4.95
N GLN A 20 10.30 -0.03 5.45
CA GLN A 20 10.40 -0.67 6.77
C GLN A 20 9.99 0.28 7.90
N ALA A 21 10.39 1.56 7.83
CA ALA A 21 10.01 2.58 8.81
C ALA A 21 8.50 2.76 8.87
N GLY A 22 7.83 2.92 7.71
CA GLY A 22 6.38 3.03 7.63
C GLY A 22 5.64 1.79 8.17
N LEU A 23 6.16 0.59 7.87
CA LEU A 23 5.61 -0.66 8.43
C LEU A 23 5.82 -0.78 9.94
N SER A 24 6.95 -0.30 10.45
CA SER A 24 7.25 -0.27 11.89
C SER A 24 6.36 0.74 12.62
N ALA A 25 6.10 1.90 12.02
CA ALA A 25 5.18 2.91 12.54
C ALA A 25 3.75 2.36 12.64
N LEU A 26 3.26 1.66 11.60
CA LEU A 26 1.97 0.95 11.64
C LEU A 26 1.90 -0.06 12.79
N GLN A 27 2.95 -0.84 13.03
CA GLN A 27 2.99 -1.81 14.13
C GLN A 27 2.99 -1.14 15.51
N GLN A 28 3.55 0.06 15.60
CA GLN A 28 3.54 0.87 16.82
C GLN A 28 2.22 1.63 17.03
N GLY A 29 1.31 1.60 16.06
CA GLY A 29 0.09 2.40 16.06
C GLY A 29 0.31 3.86 15.70
N ASP A 30 1.51 4.22 15.24
CA ASP A 30 1.83 5.55 14.72
C ASP A 30 1.37 5.66 13.27
N ILE A 31 0.08 5.92 13.11
CA ILE A 31 -0.60 5.97 11.80
C ILE A 31 -0.13 7.21 11.01
N ASP A 32 0.05 8.34 11.67
CA ASP A 32 0.54 9.57 11.05
C ASP A 32 1.98 9.43 10.57
N GLY A 33 2.88 8.90 11.40
CA GLY A 33 4.27 8.63 11.01
C GLY A 33 4.36 7.63 9.86
N ALA A 34 3.55 6.57 9.90
CA ALA A 34 3.47 5.61 8.80
C ALA A 34 3.04 6.26 7.49
N ARG A 35 2.00 7.11 7.54
CA ARG A 35 1.52 7.84 6.37
C ARG A 35 2.64 8.67 5.75
N GLU A 36 3.37 9.42 6.55
CA GLU A 36 4.40 10.34 6.09
C GLU A 36 5.51 9.59 5.33
N HIS A 37 5.98 8.46 5.88
CA HIS A 37 6.95 7.59 5.20
C HIS A 37 6.44 7.07 3.85
N PHE A 38 5.17 6.64 3.76
CA PHE A 38 4.62 6.16 2.49
C PHE A 38 4.34 7.28 1.48
N ILE A 39 4.03 8.50 1.93
CA ILE A 39 3.89 9.65 1.03
C ILE A 39 5.23 9.98 0.39
N VAL A 40 6.31 10.08 1.16
CA VAL A 40 7.65 10.36 0.64
C VAL A 40 8.04 9.31 -0.42
N LEU A 41 7.75 8.04 -0.15
CA LEU A 41 7.97 6.96 -1.12
C LEU A 41 7.21 7.15 -2.44
N LEU A 42 5.98 7.66 -2.39
CA LEU A 42 5.19 7.97 -3.59
C LEU A 42 5.63 9.26 -4.29
N GLU A 43 6.22 10.21 -3.56
CA GLU A 43 6.85 11.39 -4.17
C GLU A 43 8.09 10.99 -4.97
N GLU A 44 8.86 10.01 -4.49
CA GLU A 44 10.02 9.48 -5.21
C GLU A 44 9.64 8.52 -6.34
N ASP A 45 8.73 7.58 -6.09
CA ASP A 45 8.21 6.64 -7.08
C ASP A 45 6.68 6.51 -6.96
N PRO A 46 5.91 7.28 -7.74
CA PRO A 46 4.45 7.20 -7.75
C PRO A 46 3.93 5.81 -8.17
N GLY A 47 4.78 5.04 -8.87
CA GLY A 47 4.53 3.68 -9.31
C GLY A 47 4.90 2.60 -8.28
N LEU A 48 5.16 2.97 -7.02
CA LEU A 48 5.57 2.00 -6.02
C LEU A 48 4.36 1.30 -5.39
N ALA A 49 4.05 0.10 -5.87
CA ALA A 49 2.92 -0.70 -5.36
C ALA A 49 2.98 -0.94 -3.83
N SER A 50 4.18 -1.10 -3.26
CA SER A 50 4.36 -1.28 -1.81
C SER A 50 3.99 -0.04 -0.99
N ALA A 51 4.18 1.16 -1.54
CA ALA A 51 3.82 2.41 -0.87
C ALA A 51 2.30 2.64 -0.91
N HIS A 52 1.65 2.37 -2.05
CA HIS A 52 0.19 2.34 -2.15
C HIS A 52 -0.43 1.30 -1.20
N LEU A 53 0.15 0.09 -1.12
CA LEU A 53 -0.25 -0.92 -0.13
C LEU A 53 -0.10 -0.40 1.31
N GLY A 54 0.99 0.30 1.61
CA GLY A 54 1.25 0.91 2.91
C GLY A 54 0.20 1.96 3.28
N LEU A 55 -0.08 2.90 2.38
CA LEU A 55 -1.14 3.90 2.55
C LEU A 55 -2.51 3.27 2.69
N GLY A 56 -2.83 2.24 1.90
CA GLY A 56 -4.09 1.53 2.04
C GLY A 56 -4.27 0.97 3.47
N ARG A 57 -3.22 0.38 4.04
CA ARG A 57 -3.24 -0.11 5.43
C ARG A 57 -3.36 1.02 6.45
N VAL A 58 -2.70 2.16 6.23
CA VAL A 58 -2.87 3.39 7.04
C VAL A 58 -4.34 3.81 7.06
N PHE A 59 -4.97 3.94 5.89
CA PHE A 59 -6.37 4.34 5.80
C PHE A 59 -7.33 3.30 6.41
N THR A 60 -7.04 2.00 6.26
CA THR A 60 -7.78 0.94 6.96
C THR A 60 -7.70 1.11 8.48
N ALA A 61 -6.52 1.43 9.01
CA ALA A 61 -6.33 1.67 10.45
C ALA A 61 -7.04 2.94 10.94
N GLU A 62 -7.22 3.95 10.09
CA GLU A 62 -8.05 5.14 10.37
C GLU A 62 -9.57 4.86 10.25
N GLY A 63 -9.97 3.66 9.80
CA GLY A 63 -11.35 3.31 9.52
C GLY A 63 -11.88 3.87 8.18
N ASN A 64 -11.01 4.46 7.37
CA ASN A 64 -11.37 4.97 6.04
C ASN A 64 -11.19 3.88 4.97
N HIS A 65 -12.06 2.89 5.02
CA HIS A 65 -12.02 1.75 4.09
C HIS A 65 -12.20 2.16 2.63
N ALA A 66 -12.93 3.25 2.35
CA ALA A 66 -13.10 3.81 1.00
C ALA A 66 -11.76 4.21 0.38
N LYS A 67 -10.99 5.06 1.07
CA LYS A 67 -9.67 5.49 0.60
C LYS A 67 -8.67 4.35 0.60
N ALA A 68 -8.76 3.45 1.59
CA ALA A 68 -7.89 2.28 1.65
C ALA A 68 -8.02 1.45 0.38
N LEU A 69 -9.26 1.23 -0.07
CA LEU A 69 -9.56 0.48 -1.28
C LEU A 69 -8.97 1.14 -2.52
N GLU A 70 -9.14 2.45 -2.70
CA GLU A 70 -8.55 3.18 -3.85
C GLU A 70 -7.03 2.94 -3.95
N HIS A 71 -6.32 2.98 -2.82
CA HIS A 71 -4.88 2.71 -2.78
C HIS A 71 -4.53 1.24 -3.02
N PHE A 72 -5.33 0.29 -2.53
CA PHE A 72 -5.09 -1.12 -2.83
C PHE A 72 -5.34 -1.44 -4.31
N GLU A 73 -6.34 -0.82 -4.94
CA GLU A 73 -6.61 -0.95 -6.37
C GLU A 73 -5.45 -0.40 -7.21
N GLU A 74 -4.91 0.77 -6.86
CA GLU A 74 -3.71 1.31 -7.52
C GLU A 74 -2.50 0.38 -7.36
N ALA A 75 -2.28 -0.16 -6.15
CA ALA A 75 -1.21 -1.13 -5.90
C ALA A 75 -1.36 -2.38 -6.78
N LEU A 76 -2.59 -2.86 -6.98
CA LEU A 76 -2.90 -4.01 -7.83
C LEU A 76 -2.85 -3.67 -9.33
N ALA A 77 -3.15 -2.43 -9.72
CA ALA A 77 -3.00 -1.97 -11.09
C ALA A 77 -1.51 -1.96 -11.51
N ILE A 78 -0.63 -1.55 -10.59
CA ILE A 78 0.82 -1.55 -10.78
C ILE A 78 1.38 -2.98 -10.70
N GLN A 79 1.05 -3.71 -9.63
CA GLN A 79 1.52 -5.06 -9.40
C GLN A 79 0.34 -5.99 -9.12
N PRO A 80 -0.25 -6.57 -10.19
CA PRO A 80 -1.41 -7.45 -10.06
C PRO A 80 -1.15 -8.64 -9.16
N ASP A 81 0.08 -9.15 -9.11
CA ASP A 81 0.47 -10.32 -8.31
C ASP A 81 0.73 -10.02 -6.82
N LEU A 82 0.49 -8.78 -6.37
CA LEU A 82 0.71 -8.38 -4.99
C LEU A 82 -0.36 -8.99 -4.06
N ALA A 83 -0.10 -10.22 -3.61
CA ALA A 83 -1.01 -10.98 -2.75
C ALA A 83 -1.51 -10.22 -1.50
N PRO A 84 -0.67 -9.44 -0.79
CA PRO A 84 -1.15 -8.64 0.34
C PRO A 84 -2.18 -7.58 -0.09
N ALA A 85 -1.99 -6.91 -1.23
CA ALA A 85 -2.93 -5.91 -1.72
C ALA A 85 -4.29 -6.53 -2.07
N ARG A 86 -4.30 -7.72 -2.68
CA ARG A 86 -5.55 -8.47 -2.94
C ARG A 86 -6.26 -8.80 -1.64
N PHE A 87 -5.54 -9.32 -0.65
CA PHE A 87 -6.09 -9.66 0.65
C PHE A 87 -6.73 -8.45 1.35
N PHE A 88 -5.99 -7.34 1.47
CA PHE A 88 -6.51 -6.14 2.14
C PHE A 88 -7.60 -5.42 1.34
N SER A 89 -7.57 -5.46 0.00
CA SER A 89 -8.66 -4.91 -0.82
C SER A 89 -9.98 -5.66 -0.59
N ALA A 90 -9.92 -6.99 -0.46
CA ALA A 90 -11.11 -7.80 -0.16
C ALA A 90 -11.66 -7.46 1.23
N GLU A 91 -10.79 -7.37 2.24
CA GLU A 91 -11.18 -6.97 3.60
C GLU A 91 -11.81 -5.57 3.62
N ALA A 92 -11.22 -4.60 2.91
CA ALA A 92 -11.75 -3.24 2.81
C ALA A 92 -13.11 -3.20 2.10
N HIS A 93 -13.30 -4.01 1.05
CA HIS A 93 -14.58 -4.16 0.37
C HIS A 93 -15.67 -4.74 1.28
N GLU A 94 -15.34 -5.75 2.10
CA GLU A 94 -16.29 -6.32 3.05
C GLU A 94 -16.73 -5.26 4.06
N GLN A 95 -15.79 -4.52 4.66
CA GLN A 95 -16.12 -3.45 5.61
C GLN A 95 -16.95 -2.30 5.00
N LEU A 96 -16.69 -1.96 3.73
CA LEU A 96 -17.51 -0.99 2.98
C LEU A 96 -18.92 -1.52 2.66
N GLY A 97 -19.04 -2.81 2.34
CA GLY A 97 -20.31 -3.46 2.07
C GLY A 97 -21.17 -3.59 3.33
N ASP A 98 -20.57 -3.96 4.46
CA ASP A 98 -21.23 -4.05 5.76
C ASP A 98 -21.74 -2.69 6.26
N THR A 99 -21.01 -1.60 6.00
CA THR A 99 -21.44 -0.26 6.42
C THR A 99 -22.60 0.32 5.60
N HIS A 100 -22.89 -0.22 4.41
CA HIS A 100 -24.06 0.19 3.61
C HIS A 100 -25.31 -0.67 3.85
N ALA A 101 -25.20 -1.74 4.66
CA ALA A 101 -26.27 -2.70 4.89
C ALA A 101 -27.13 -2.43 6.14
N ALA A 102 -26.99 -1.27 6.80
CA ALA A 102 -27.72 -0.92 8.03
C ALA A 102 -28.87 0.08 7.83
#